data_AF-A0A0R1DJ04-F1
#
_entry.id   AF-A0A0R1DJ04-F1
#
_cell.length_a   1.000
_cell.length_b   1.000
_cell.length_c   1.000
_cell.angle_alpha   90.00
_cell.angle_beta   90.00
_cell.angle_gamma   90.00
#
_symmetry.space_group_name_H-M   'P 1'
#
loop_
_entity.id
_entity.type
_entity.pdbx_description
1 polymer ?
#
loop_
_entity_poly.entity_id
_entity_poly.type
_entity_poly.pdbx_seq_one_letter_code
_entity_poly.pdbx_strand_id
1 'polypeptide(L)' 'MKTLYVILLFVFVVLFNEVFGENVRCSQKGGTTGECTDIIDGYMFSPKRNSCFAMKIRGCHSEGRFFDNSTDCNQCLS' A
#
# COMPACT_ATOMS: atom_id res chain seq x y z
N MET A 1 2.57 41.66 -5.00
CA MET A 1 3.66 40.65 -5.03
C MET A 1 3.54 39.60 -3.93
N LYS A 2 3.33 39.98 -2.65
CA LYS A 2 3.18 39.02 -1.53
C LYS A 2 2.06 37.99 -1.71
N THR A 3 0.89 38.39 -2.20
CA THR A 3 -0.27 37.50 -2.37
C THR A 3 -0.03 36.38 -3.37
N LEU A 4 0.73 36.65 -4.44
CA LEU A 4 1.04 35.67 -5.48
C LEU A 4 1.97 34.55 -4.95
N TYR A 5 2.89 34.92 -4.07
CA TYR A 5 3.82 33.99 -3.41
C TYR A 5 3.12 33.03 -2.46
N VAL A 6 2.12 33.54 -1.72
CA VAL A 6 1.31 32.73 -0.80
C VAL A 6 0.48 31.71 -1.58
N ILE A 7 -0.10 32.12 -2.70
CA ILE A 7 -0.88 31.22 -3.57
C ILE A 7 0.01 30.12 -4.16
N LEU A 8 1.20 30.48 -4.65
CA LEU A 8 2.17 29.52 -5.19
C LEU A 8 2.63 28.49 -4.14
N LEU A 9 2.88 28.93 -2.91
CA LEU A 9 3.21 28.03 -1.79
C LEU A 9 2.07 27.06 -1.47
N PHE A 10 0.83 27.55 -1.46
CA PHE A 10 -0.33 26.72 -1.17
C PHE A 10 -0.54 25.66 -2.24
N VAL A 11 -0.42 26.03 -3.52
CA VAL A 11 -0.49 25.09 -4.66
C VAL A 11 0.62 24.05 -4.58
N PHE A 12 1.85 24.46 -4.24
CA PHE A 12 2.99 23.55 -4.11
C PHE A 12 2.78 22.52 -2.99
N VAL A 13 2.24 22.93 -1.83
CA VAL A 13 1.93 22.01 -0.72
C VAL A 13 0.84 21.02 -1.13
N VAL A 14 -0.22 21.45 -1.82
CA VAL A 14 -1.28 20.55 -2.28
C VAL A 14 -0.72 19.51 -3.25
N LEU A 15 0.09 19.92 -4.23
CA LEU A 15 0.71 19.02 -5.19
C LEU A 15 1.73 18.06 -4.54
N PHE A 16 2.45 18.49 -3.50
CA PHE A 16 3.42 17.64 -2.80
C PHE A 16 2.76 16.50 -2.01
N ASN A 17 1.56 16.73 -1.45
CA ASN A 17 0.87 15.70 -0.67
C ASN A 17 0.37 14.53 -1.54
N GLU A 18 0.07 14.76 -2.82
CA GLU A 18 -0.34 13.69 -3.74
C GLU A 18 0.84 12.81 -4.19
N VAL A 19 2.04 13.37 -4.27
CA VAL A 19 3.24 12.66 -4.75
C VAL A 19 3.81 11.70 -3.69
N PHE A 20 3.55 11.94 -2.39
CA PHE A 20 4.03 11.11 -1.28
C PHE A 20 2.93 10.24 -0.66
N GLY A 21 1.96 9.80 -1.46
CA GLY A 21 1.03 8.75 -1.05
C GLY A 21 1.72 7.39 -0.97
N GLU A 22 2.64 7.20 -0.01
CA GLU A 22 3.19 5.89 0.29
C GLU A 22 2.02 4.96 0.67
N ASN A 23 1.91 3.82 -0.01
CA ASN A 23 0.91 2.82 0.32
C ASN A 23 1.20 2.28 1.73
N VAL A 24 0.53 2.83 2.74
CA VAL A 24 0.72 2.48 4.17
C VAL A 24 0.67 0.97 4.40
N ARG A 25 -0.08 0.24 3.57
CA ARG A 25 -0.16 -1.23 3.57
C ARG A 25 1.19 -1.93 3.34
N CYS A 26 2.09 -1.38 2.53
CA CYS A 26 3.38 -1.99 2.18
C CYS A 26 4.33 -2.16 3.38
N SER A 27 4.23 -1.26 4.35
CA SER A 27 5.04 -1.25 5.58
C SER A 27 4.39 -2.03 6.73
N GLN A 28 3.12 -2.41 6.61
CA GLN A 28 2.38 -3.14 7.63
C GLN A 28 2.67 -4.65 7.60
N LYS A 29 2.45 -5.33 8.74
CA LYS A 29 2.52 -6.78 8.83
C LYS A 29 1.41 -7.38 7.95
N GLY A 30 1.78 -8.20 6.98
CA GLY A 30 0.84 -8.84 6.08
C GLY A 30 0.22 -10.08 6.70
N GLY A 31 -1.05 -10.30 6.41
CA GLY A 31 -1.78 -11.47 6.86
C GLY A 31 -3.26 -11.39 6.50
N THR A 32 -4.06 -12.03 7.34
CA THR A 32 -5.50 -12.09 7.21
C THR A 32 -6.17 -11.88 8.55
N THR A 33 -7.39 -11.34 8.51
CA THR A 33 -8.28 -11.23 9.66
C THR A 33 -9.59 -11.98 9.46
N GLY A 34 -10.30 -12.17 10.56
CA GLY A 34 -11.51 -13.00 10.65
C GLY A 34 -11.24 -14.43 11.09
N GLU A 35 -12.21 -15.05 11.76
CA GLU A 35 -12.11 -16.40 12.31
C GLU A 35 -12.48 -17.51 11.31
N CYS A 36 -12.78 -17.16 10.06
CA CYS A 36 -13.10 -18.18 9.06
C CYS A 36 -11.86 -19.00 8.67
N THR A 37 -12.11 -20.26 8.32
CA THR A 37 -11.10 -21.25 7.94
C THR A 37 -10.85 -21.31 6.44
N ASP A 38 -11.39 -20.35 5.69
CA ASP A 38 -11.24 -20.29 4.23
C ASP A 38 -9.78 -20.02 3.84
N ILE A 39 -9.38 -20.58 2.70
CA ILE A 39 -8.05 -20.36 2.13
C ILE A 39 -8.17 -19.23 1.13
N ILE A 40 -7.45 -18.14 1.40
CA ILE A 40 -7.36 -16.99 0.50
C ILE A 40 -6.07 -17.10 -0.30
N ASP A 41 -6.22 -17.02 -1.62
CA ASP A 41 -5.14 -16.85 -2.58
C ASP A 41 -4.85 -15.36 -2.75
N GLY A 42 -3.59 -14.96 -2.65
CA GLY A 42 -3.19 -13.56 -2.83
C GLY A 42 -1.69 -13.39 -3.03
N TYR A 43 -1.22 -12.15 -2.90
CA TYR A 43 0.15 -11.72 -3.12
C TYR A 43 0.68 -11.01 -1.88
N MET A 44 1.82 -11.45 -1.38
CA MET A 44 2.51 -10.86 -0.24
C MET A 44 3.71 -10.05 -0.72
N PHE A 45 3.83 -8.81 -0.25
CA PHE A 45 5.03 -8.01 -0.48
C PHE A 45 6.12 -8.38 0.54
N SER A 46 7.34 -8.65 0.05
CA SER A 46 8.53 -8.84 0.87
C SER A 46 9.43 -7.62 0.78
N PRO A 47 9.48 -6.76 1.82
CA PRO A 47 10.44 -5.65 1.84
C PRO A 47 11.89 -6.13 1.85
N LYS A 48 12.17 -7.35 2.35
CA LYS A 48 13.52 -7.94 2.34
C LYS A 48 14.00 -8.33 0.94
N ARG A 49 13.08 -8.74 0.06
CA ARG A 49 13.38 -9.17 -1.31
C ARG A 49 13.04 -8.09 -2.33
N ASN A 50 12.42 -7.00 -1.88
CA ASN A 50 11.78 -5.99 -2.70
C ASN A 50 10.96 -6.62 -3.84
N SER A 51 10.06 -7.55 -3.49
CA SER A 51 9.34 -8.36 -4.46
C SER A 51 7.96 -8.80 -3.95
N CYS A 52 7.01 -8.93 -4.87
CA CYS A 52 5.71 -9.56 -4.63
C CYS A 52 5.73 -11.04 -5.01
N PHE A 53 5.13 -11.88 -4.17
CA PHE A 53 5.04 -13.33 -4.41
C PHE A 53 3.66 -13.86 -4.04
N ALA A 54 3.19 -14.86 -4.79
CA ALA A 54 1.92 -15.52 -4.52
C ALA A 54 2.01 -16.32 -3.20
N MET A 55 0.96 -16.23 -2.38
CA MET A 55 0.86 -16.91 -1.09
C MET A 55 -0.59 -17.29 -0.81
N LYS A 56 -0.78 -18.46 -0.17
CA LYS A 56 -2.05 -18.88 0.38
C LYS A 56 -2.03 -18.74 1.89
N ILE A 57 -3.06 -18.15 2.48
CA ILE A 57 -3.18 -18.00 3.93
C ILE A 57 -4.63 -18.24 4.36
N ARG A 58 -4.84 -18.65 5.62
CA ARG A 58 -6.20 -18.86 6.16
C ARG A 58 -6.78 -17.59 6.72
N GLY A 59 -8.03 -17.28 6.42
CA GLY A 59 -8.77 -16.15 6.98
C GLY A 59 -9.82 -15.63 6.00
N CYS A 60 -10.41 -14.46 6.29
CA CYS A 60 -11.53 -13.91 5.51
C CYS A 60 -11.19 -12.65 4.73
N HIS A 61 -10.30 -11.83 5.30
CA HIS A 61 -9.95 -10.52 4.73
C HIS A 61 -8.45 -10.33 4.71
N SER A 62 -7.91 -9.86 3.59
CA SER A 62 -6.50 -9.54 3.43
C SER A 62 -6.13 -8.26 4.18
N GLU A 63 -5.02 -8.30 4.90
CA GLU A 63 -4.53 -7.16 5.70
C GLU A 63 -3.06 -6.85 5.48
N GLY A 64 -2.72 -5.58 5.72
CA GLY A 64 -1.37 -5.05 5.56
C GLY A 64 -0.84 -5.31 4.17
N ARG A 65 0.40 -5.83 4.10
CA ARG A 65 1.13 -6.10 2.85
C ARG A 65 0.72 -7.40 2.13
N PHE A 66 -0.41 -7.98 2.49
CA PHE A 66 -1.06 -9.05 1.73
C PHE A 66 -2.21 -8.45 0.91
N PHE A 67 -2.21 -8.74 -0.39
CA PHE A 67 -3.09 -8.15 -1.39
C PHE A 67 -3.78 -9.25 -2.19
N ASP A 68 -4.98 -8.99 -2.66
CA ASP A 68 -5.73 -9.97 -3.46
C ASP A 68 -5.21 -10.01 -4.91
N ASN A 69 -4.59 -8.93 -5.37
CA ASN A 69 -4.09 -8.80 -6.74
C ASN A 69 -2.59 -8.45 -6.79
N SER A 70 -1.93 -8.95 -7.84
CA SER A 70 -0.51 -8.68 -8.11
C SER A 70 -0.23 -7.21 -8.41
N THR A 71 -1.15 -6.51 -9.10
CA THR A 71 -1.01 -5.09 -9.44
C THR A 71 -0.88 -4.23 -8.20
N ASP A 72 -1.75 -4.46 -7.20
CA ASP A 72 -1.76 -3.68 -5.96
C ASP A 72 -0.50 -3.97 -5.13
N CYS A 73 -0.07 -5.24 -5.09
CA CYS A 73 1.18 -5.60 -4.45
C CYS A 73 2.37 -4.89 -5.11
N ASN A 74 2.41 -4.82 -6.45
CA ASN A 74 3.51 -4.21 -7.18
C ASN A 74 3.61 -2.69 -6.97
N GLN A 75 2.56 -2.03 -6.48
CA GLN A 75 2.66 -0.63 -6.06
C GLN A 75 3.62 -0.42 -4.88
N CYS A 76 3.95 -1.48 -4.13
CA CYS A 76 4.94 -1.46 -3.07
C CYS A 76 6.40 -1.50 -3.54
N LEU A 77 6.64 -1.66 -4.85
CA LEU A 77 7.99 -1.76 -5.43
C LEU A 77 8.60 -0.39 -5.77
N SER A 78 7.84 0.70 -5.59
CA SER A 78 8.21 2.06 -5.98
C SER A 78 9.13 2.77 -4.99
#